data_AF-A0A7J6WSW8-F1
#
_entry.id   AF-A0A7J6WSW8-F1
#
_cell.length_a   1.000
_cell.length_b   1.000
_cell.length_c   1.000
_cell.angle_alpha   90.00
_cell.angle_beta   90.00
_cell.angle_gamma   90.00
#
_symmetry.space_group_name_H-M   'P 1'
#
loop_
_entity.id
_entity.type
_entity.pdbx_description
1 polymer ?
#
loop_
_entity_poly.entity_id
_entity_poly.type
_entity_poly.pdbx_seq_one_letter_code
_entity_poly.pdbx_strand_id
1 'polypeptide(L)'
;MSLPVFTDPASTLLSNFLCLFSLFILLFHGVPISGRDDTINIGAIINLDSRVGKEERLSMDIAVNKFNAASSNRKLQLLVKDSGGDPLKAYTA
;
A
#
# COMPACT_ATOMS: atom_id res chain seq x y z
N MET A 1 -0.79 10.29 58.65
CA MET A 1 0.05 11.51 58.81
C MET A 1 0.78 11.72 57.49
N SER A 2 0.18 12.46 56.57
CA SER A 2 0.76 12.73 55.24
C SER A 2 1.67 13.94 55.34
N LEU A 3 2.97 13.75 55.06
CA LEU A 3 3.94 14.83 55.02
C LEU A 3 3.56 15.81 53.90
N PRO A 4 3.62 17.13 54.14
CA PRO A 4 3.45 18.11 53.07
C PRO A 4 4.62 17.92 52.09
N VAL A 5 4.32 17.49 50.87
CA VAL A 5 5.29 17.49 49.77
C VAL A 5 5.50 18.94 49.39
N PHE A 6 6.60 19.53 49.84
CA PHE A 6 7.04 20.84 49.39
C PHE A 6 7.63 20.68 47.98
N THR A 7 6.78 20.77 46.96
CA THR A 7 7.24 20.77 45.58
C THR A 7 7.68 22.18 45.21
N ASP A 8 8.97 22.35 44.90
CA ASP A 8 9.51 23.59 44.35
C ASP A 8 8.74 23.96 43.05
N PRO A 9 8.20 25.17 42.91
CA PRO A 9 7.48 25.61 41.71
C PRO A 9 8.27 25.43 40.40
N ALA A 10 9.61 25.50 40.43
CA ALA A 10 10.42 25.23 39.25
C ALA A 10 10.37 23.74 38.84
N SER A 11 10.39 22.84 39.82
CA SER A 11 10.33 21.39 39.60
C SER A 11 8.97 20.92 39.07
N THR A 12 7.88 21.53 39.51
CA THR A 12 6.52 21.23 39.02
C THR A 12 6.30 21.73 37.61
N LEU A 13 6.81 22.93 37.28
CA LEU A 13 6.78 23.46 35.92
C LEU A 13 7.58 22.57 34.95
N LEU A 14 8.78 22.13 35.34
CA LEU A 14 9.60 21.23 34.54
C LEU A 14 8.92 19.87 34.33
N SER A 15 8.34 19.30 35.39
CA SER A 15 7.59 18.04 35.32
C SER A 15 6.39 18.15 34.39
N ASN A 16 5.62 19.23 34.48
CA ASN A 16 4.47 19.48 33.61
C ASN A 16 4.89 19.65 32.15
N PHE A 17 5.99 20.37 31.89
CA PHE A 17 6.54 20.53 30.54
C PHE A 17 6.94 19.18 29.93
N LEU A 18 7.65 18.33 30.69
CA LEU A 18 8.03 16.99 30.25
C LEU A 18 6.82 16.09 30.01
N CYS A 19 5.79 16.20 30.85
CA CYS A 19 4.55 15.45 30.70
C CYS A 19 3.79 15.85 29.42
N LEU A 20 3.66 17.16 29.17
CA LEU A 20 3.06 17.69 27.95
C LEU A 20 3.87 17.31 26.70
N PHE A 21 5.19 17.35 26.78
CA PHE A 21 6.06 16.92 25.68
C PHE A 21 5.89 15.42 25.41
N SER A 22 5.86 14.57 26.44
CA SER A 22 5.59 13.14 26.28
C SER A 22 4.20 12.89 25.66
N LEU A 23 3.18 13.63 26.08
CA LEU A 23 1.82 13.52 25.52
C LEU A 23 1.78 13.96 24.06
N PHE A 24 2.45 15.07 23.74
CA PHE A 24 2.60 15.57 22.37
C PHE A 24 3.29 14.50 21.50
N ILE A 25 4.41 13.96 21.97
CA ILE A 25 5.11 12.89 21.29
C ILE A 25 4.19 11.69 21.05
N LEU A 26 3.41 11.23 22.05
CA LEU A 26 2.45 10.13 21.88
C LEU A 26 1.31 10.45 20.88
N LEU A 27 0.80 11.69 20.87
CA LEU A 27 -0.23 12.15 19.93
C LEU A 27 0.29 12.23 18.49
N PHE A 28 1.57 12.55 18.30
CA PHE A 28 2.22 12.69 17.00
C PHE A 28 3.06 11.47 16.60
N HIS A 29 3.06 10.39 17.39
CA HIS A 29 3.62 9.10 17.02
C HIS A 29 2.72 8.46 15.95
N GLY A 30 2.90 8.88 14.70
CA GLY A 30 2.42 8.12 13.56
C GLY A 30 3.20 6.82 13.48
N VAL A 31 2.55 5.67 13.69
CA VAL A 31 3.13 4.39 13.26
C VAL A 31 3.22 4.46 11.74
N PRO A 32 4.42 4.34 11.14
CA PRO A 32 4.52 4.17 9.70
C PRO A 32 3.76 2.89 9.37
N ILE A 33 2.57 3.04 8.77
CA ILE A 33 1.89 1.90 8.20
C ILE A 33 2.80 1.49 7.05
N SER A 34 3.58 0.43 7.26
CA SER A 34 4.18 -0.33 6.19
C SER A 34 3.03 -0.99 5.45
N GLY A 35 2.25 -0.18 4.71
CA GLY A 35 1.42 -0.67 3.65
C GLY A 35 2.42 -1.32 2.73
N ARG A 36 2.55 -2.64 2.81
CA ARG A 36 3.10 -3.40 1.70
C ARG A 36 2.36 -2.85 0.49
N ASP A 37 3.09 -2.38 -0.50
CA ASP A 37 2.55 -2.13 -1.82
C ASP A 37 2.04 -3.49 -2.31
N ASP A 38 0.84 -3.86 -1.86
CA ASP A 38 0.24 -5.16 -2.06
C ASP A 38 -0.22 -5.16 -3.52
N THR A 39 0.74 -5.44 -4.38
CA THR A 39 0.56 -5.57 -5.81
C THR A 39 -0.11 -6.90 -6.05
N ILE A 40 -1.29 -6.87 -6.65
CA ILE A 40 -2.06 -8.04 -7.02
C ILE A 40 -1.69 -8.39 -8.46
N ASN A 41 -1.14 -9.59 -8.64
CA ASN A 41 -0.78 -10.10 -9.95
C ASN A 41 -2.00 -10.72 -10.62
N ILE A 42 -2.28 -10.30 -11.86
CA ILE A 42 -3.33 -10.85 -12.71
C ILE A 42 -2.66 -11.56 -13.89
N GLY A 43 -2.87 -12.86 -14.02
CA GLY A 43 -2.39 -13.63 -15.16
C GLY A 43 -3.40 -13.65 -16.30
N ALA A 44 -2.93 -13.52 -17.54
CA ALA A 44 -3.75 -13.69 -18.73
C ALA A 44 -2.99 -14.46 -19.82
N ILE A 45 -3.66 -15.41 -20.46
CA ILE A 45 -3.15 -16.14 -21.61
C ILE A 45 -3.96 -15.67 -22.81
N ILE A 46 -3.32 -14.95 -23.73
CA ILE A 46 -3.98 -14.28 -24.83
C ILE A 46 -3.36 -14.77 -26.14
N ASN A 47 -4.14 -14.88 -27.21
CA ASN A 47 -3.58 -15.09 -28.56
C ASN A 47 -3.13 -13.74 -29.15
N LEU A 48 -1.86 -13.37 -28.95
CA LEU A 48 -1.34 -12.09 -29.43
C LEU A 48 -1.03 -12.09 -30.93
N ASP A 49 -1.08 -13.24 -31.61
CA ASP A 49 -1.01 -13.32 -33.07
C ASP A 49 -2.32 -12.85 -33.73
N SER A 50 -3.43 -12.82 -32.98
CA SER A 50 -4.73 -12.34 -33.46
C SER A 50 -4.94 -10.84 -33.22
N ARG A 51 -5.71 -10.18 -34.10
CA ARG A 51 -6.12 -8.78 -33.90
C ARG A 51 -6.90 -8.62 -32.59
N VAL A 52 -7.84 -9.54 -32.34
CA VAL A 52 -8.68 -9.54 -31.13
C VAL A 52 -7.83 -9.63 -29.87
N GLY A 53 -6.83 -10.51 -29.82
CA GLY A 53 -5.96 -10.63 -28.64
C GLY A 53 -5.09 -9.38 -28.39
N LYS A 54 -4.68 -8.66 -29.44
CA LYS A 54 -4.01 -7.37 -29.27
C LYS A 54 -4.94 -6.30 -28.70
N GLU A 55 -6.19 -6.26 -29.18
CA GLU A 55 -7.23 -5.37 -28.64
C GLU A 55 -7.57 -5.73 -27.17
N GLU A 56 -7.60 -7.01 -26.83
CA GLU A 56 -7.80 -7.52 -25.46
C GLU A 56 -6.66 -7.08 -24.54
N ARG A 57 -5.39 -7.33 -24.91
CA ARG A 57 -4.23 -6.89 -24.14
C ARG A 57 -4.26 -5.39 -23.89
N LEU A 58 -4.49 -4.59 -24.93
CA LEU A 58 -4.57 -3.13 -24.81
C LEU A 58 -5.69 -2.71 -23.85
N SER A 59 -6.85 -3.36 -23.94
CA SER A 59 -7.99 -3.08 -23.05
C SER A 59 -7.65 -3.39 -21.59
N MET A 60 -6.97 -4.51 -21.33
CA MET A 60 -6.50 -4.87 -19.99
C MET A 60 -5.46 -3.90 -19.45
N ASP A 61 -4.49 -3.49 -20.29
CA ASP A 61 -3.47 -2.50 -19.91
C ASP A 61 -4.12 -1.16 -19.51
N ILE A 62 -5.13 -0.70 -20.26
CA ILE A 62 -5.90 0.51 -19.93
C ILE A 62 -6.66 0.33 -18.61
N ALA A 63 -7.29 -0.82 -18.39
CA ALA A 63 -8.03 -1.10 -17.15
C ALA A 63 -7.11 -1.11 -15.92
N VAL A 64 -5.95 -1.76 -16.02
CA VAL A 64 -4.92 -1.78 -14.97
C VAL A 64 -4.42 -0.37 -14.69
N ASN A 65 -4.13 0.42 -15.72
CA ASN A 65 -3.68 1.80 -15.55
C ASN A 65 -4.75 2.66 -14.85
N LYS A 66 -6.03 2.55 -15.26
CA LYS A 66 -7.14 3.26 -14.62
C LYS A 66 -7.31 2.87 -13.15
N PHE A 67 -7.26 1.58 -12.83
CA PHE A 67 -7.35 1.11 -11.45
C PHE A 67 -6.17 1.63 -10.62
N ASN A 68 -4.95 1.52 -11.14
CA ASN A 68 -3.74 1.95 -10.43
C ASN A 68 -3.70 3.46 -10.22
N ALA A 69 -4.30 4.26 -11.10
CA ALA A 69 -4.45 5.70 -10.92
C ALA A 69 -5.49 6.05 -9.83
N ALA A 70 -6.57 5.28 -9.72
CA ALA A 70 -7.65 5.54 -8.76
C ALA A 70 -7.40 4.93 -7.36
N SER A 71 -6.63 3.86 -7.28
CA SER A 71 -6.39 3.11 -6.04
C SER A 71 -5.24 3.68 -5.23
N SER A 72 -5.52 4.02 -3.97
CA SER A 72 -4.55 4.53 -2.99
C SER A 72 -3.77 3.45 -2.25
N ASN A 73 -4.31 2.22 -2.17
CA ASN A 73 -3.81 1.19 -1.23
C ASN A 73 -3.43 -0.14 -1.91
N ARG A 74 -3.77 -0.32 -3.18
CA ARG A 74 -3.52 -1.56 -3.94
C ARG A 74 -3.10 -1.22 -5.36
N LYS A 75 -2.20 -2.01 -5.93
CA LYS A 75 -1.85 -1.92 -7.35
C LYS A 75 -2.12 -3.25 -8.03
N LEU A 76 -2.42 -3.21 -9.31
CA LEU A 76 -2.52 -4.38 -10.19
C LEU A 76 -1.27 -4.44 -11.07
N GLN A 77 -0.77 -5.65 -11.28
CA GLN A 77 0.23 -5.95 -12.31
C GLN A 77 -0.34 -7.02 -13.25
N LEU A 78 -0.38 -6.72 -14.54
CA LEU A 78 -0.80 -7.67 -15.56
C LEU A 78 0.38 -8.49 -16.07
N LEU A 79 0.24 -9.81 -16.03
CA LEU A 79 1.20 -10.79 -16.52
C LEU A 79 0.58 -11.51 -17.71
N VAL A 80 0.89 -11.05 -18.92
CA VAL A 80 0.38 -11.66 -20.17
C VAL A 80 1.36 -12.70 -20.69
N LYS A 81 0.85 -13.88 -21.02
CA LYS A 81 1.56 -14.92 -21.78
C LYS A 81 0.86 -15.14 -23.12
N ASP A 82 1.67 -15.30 -24.17
CA ASP A 82 1.17 -15.47 -25.52
C ASP A 82 0.92 -16.94 -25.83
N SER A 83 -0.30 -17.26 -26.24
CA SER A 83 -0.66 -18.59 -26.71
C SER A 83 -0.42 -18.80 -28.21
N GLY A 84 -0.37 -17.73 -29.02
CA GLY A 84 -0.40 -17.82 -30.48
C GLY A 84 -1.59 -18.60 -31.06
N GLY A 85 -2.66 -18.79 -30.27
CA GLY A 85 -3.80 -19.63 -30.64
C GLY A 85 -3.55 -21.14 -30.55
N ASP A 86 -2.41 -21.56 -29.99
CA ASP A 86 -2.05 -22.97 -29.80
C ASP A 86 -2.40 -23.42 -28.36
N PRO A 87 -3.29 -24.43 -28.18
CA PRO A 87 -3.65 -24.96 -26.88
C PRO A 87 -2.46 -25.51 -26.08
N LEU A 88 -1.43 -26.05 -26.74
CA LEU A 88 -0.25 -26.57 -26.05
C LEU A 88 0.59 -25.43 -25.46
N LYS A 89 0.79 -24.35 -26.22
CA LYS A 89 1.44 -23.14 -25.71
C LYS A 89 0.67 -22.52 -24.57
N ALA A 90 -0.67 -22.48 -24.67
CA ALA A 90 -1.54 -22.00 -23.61
C ALA A 90 -1.43 -22.86 -22.33
N TYR A 91 -1.34 -24.19 -22.45
CA TYR A 91 -1.15 -25.08 -21.31
C TYR A 91 0.20 -24.89 -20.61
N THR A 92 1.26 -24.65 -21.39
CA THR A 92 2.60 -24.41 -20.85
C THR A 92 2.86 -22.97 -20.41
N ALA A 93 1.84 -22.10 -20.50
CA ALA A 93 1.97 -20.68 -20.25
C ALA A 93 2.47 -20.42 -18.82
#